data_AF-A0A8T3NK61-F1
#
_entry.id   AF-A0A8T3NK61-F1
#
_cell.length_a   1.000
_cell.length_b   1.000
_cell.length_c   1.000
_cell.angle_alpha   90.00
_cell.angle_beta   90.00
_cell.angle_gamma   90.00
#
_symmetry.space_group_name_H-M   'P 1'
#
loop_
_entity.id
_entity.type
_entity.pdbx_description
1 polymer ?
#
loop_
_entity_poly.entity_id
_entity_poly.type
_entity_poly.pdbx_seq_one_letter_code
_entity_poly.pdbx_strand_id
1 'polypeptide(L)'
;MSRAGGVLALALPVLLFGYLLAPGHPLALLQGVPLNVLGLGLAGGFAIVLYGFGRPRTGRLTLLAIVGLLTLLGLKVGLWWSAPTYGVAASYYSRTRIGGAAERSIEYRGADYTRIESGPGAQPLALHFFNDVERFNFYEDGQPDRRGLPFAVRWEGFLQVPADGAYLFELTSSGSAALSLDGQPVLTVAGGRGQPADRAMLTLGGGRRSVQVDLVHAQGASPSLTLGWDVGDGVVPLAAPFLTVQPVDRTWLGRDAVLSQVARGLDLAFIALLVGFCFWLAVSWRGSRERPLLALLLGVVFVHALVTTQDLYRRTVILEGGQ
;
A
#
# COMPACT_ATOMS: atom_id res chain seq x y z
N MET A 1 -42.95 -13.29 -3.15
CA MET A 1 -42.03 -12.14 -3.11
C MET A 1 -41.83 -11.65 -4.55
N SER A 2 -42.14 -10.39 -4.86
CA SER A 2 -41.93 -9.85 -6.20
C SER A 2 -40.44 -9.81 -6.54
N ARG A 3 -40.08 -10.05 -7.82
CA ARG A 3 -38.68 -10.01 -8.29
C ARG A 3 -37.96 -8.71 -7.89
N ALA A 4 -38.67 -7.58 -7.81
CA ALA A 4 -38.15 -6.30 -7.39
C ALA A 4 -37.59 -6.28 -5.94
N GLY A 5 -38.22 -7.01 -5.01
CA GLY A 5 -37.76 -7.08 -3.63
C GLY A 5 -36.44 -7.83 -3.46
N GLY A 6 -36.15 -8.80 -4.34
CA GLY A 6 -34.91 -9.56 -4.33
C GLY A 6 -33.69 -8.76 -4.79
N VAL A 7 -33.87 -7.88 -5.79
CA VAL A 7 -32.79 -7.02 -6.31
C VAL A 7 -32.36 -5.98 -5.26
N LEU A 8 -33.33 -5.33 -4.60
CA LEU A 8 -33.05 -4.38 -3.53
C LEU A 8 -32.34 -5.00 -2.32
N ALA A 9 -32.63 -6.27 -2.03
CA ALA A 9 -31.97 -7.00 -0.92
C ALA A 9 -30.49 -7.29 -1.20
N LEU A 10 -30.07 -7.32 -2.46
CA LEU A 10 -28.67 -7.52 -2.88
C LEU A 10 -27.91 -6.21 -3.03
N ALA A 11 -28.59 -5.12 -3.38
CA ALA A 11 -27.95 -3.83 -3.65
C ALA A 11 -27.12 -3.32 -2.46
N LEU A 12 -27.65 -3.43 -1.23
CA LEU A 12 -26.96 -2.89 -0.05
C LEU A 12 -25.64 -3.63 0.26
N PRO A 13 -25.60 -4.99 0.38
CA PRO A 13 -24.33 -5.72 0.49
C PRO A 13 -23.35 -5.42 -0.64
N VAL A 14 -23.83 -5.34 -1.88
CA VAL A 14 -22.99 -5.06 -3.06
C VAL A 14 -22.36 -3.68 -2.95
N LEU A 15 -23.08 -2.66 -2.50
CA LEU A 15 -22.54 -1.32 -2.31
C LEU A 15 -21.56 -1.22 -1.13
N LEU A 16 -21.80 -1.96 -0.05
CA LEU A 16 -20.86 -2.04 1.08
C LEU A 16 -19.53 -2.68 0.63
N PHE A 17 -19.58 -3.79 -0.11
CA PHE A 17 -18.38 -4.34 -0.75
C PHE A 17 -17.78 -3.38 -1.78
N GLY A 18 -18.62 -2.74 -2.59
CA GLY A 18 -18.22 -1.76 -3.59
C GLY A 18 -17.39 -0.64 -2.98
N TYR A 19 -17.80 -0.10 -1.82
CA TYR A 19 -17.02 0.90 -1.09
C TYR A 19 -15.68 0.36 -0.59
N LEU A 20 -15.64 -0.86 -0.06
CA LEU A 20 -14.38 -1.48 0.41
C LEU A 20 -13.39 -1.72 -0.75
N LEU A 21 -13.88 -2.12 -1.92
CA LEU A 21 -13.07 -2.47 -3.09
C LEU A 21 -12.70 -1.26 -3.95
N ALA A 22 -13.55 -0.22 -3.99
CA ALA A 22 -13.31 0.96 -4.80
C ALA A 22 -12.05 1.70 -4.35
N PRO A 23 -11.28 2.26 -5.30
CA PRO A 23 -10.07 2.99 -4.97
C PRO A 23 -10.40 4.18 -4.07
N GLY A 24 -9.63 4.32 -3.00
CA GLY A 24 -9.73 5.40 -2.03
C GLY A 24 -8.51 6.30 -2.09
N HIS A 25 -8.62 7.48 -1.47
CA HIS A 25 -7.49 8.39 -1.34
C HIS A 25 -6.27 7.64 -0.73
N PRO A 26 -5.04 7.79 -1.25
CA PRO A 26 -3.89 6.98 -0.83
C PRO A 26 -3.57 7.07 0.68
N LEU A 27 -3.86 8.22 1.30
CA LEU A 27 -3.67 8.47 2.74
C LEU A 27 -4.92 8.17 3.61
N ALA A 28 -5.98 7.62 3.03
CA ALA A 28 -7.18 7.21 3.76
C ALA A 28 -6.99 5.84 4.43
N LEU A 29 -7.96 5.44 5.26
CA LEU A 29 -7.91 4.18 6.02
C LEU A 29 -8.21 2.99 5.11
N LEU A 30 -9.08 3.17 4.11
CA LEU A 30 -9.58 2.14 3.20
C LEU A 30 -9.19 2.49 1.76
N GLN A 31 -7.98 2.11 1.36
CA GLN A 31 -7.38 2.47 0.07
C GLN A 31 -8.05 1.80 -1.15
N GLY A 32 -8.92 0.82 -0.96
CA GLY A 32 -9.50 0.03 -2.06
C GLY A 32 -8.62 -1.14 -2.45
N VAL A 33 -8.76 -1.65 -3.67
CA VAL A 33 -7.90 -2.71 -4.21
C VAL A 33 -6.52 -2.15 -4.63
N PRO A 34 -5.40 -2.74 -4.18
CA PRO A 34 -5.31 -3.91 -3.30
C PRO A 34 -5.66 -3.59 -1.83
N LEU A 35 -6.55 -4.39 -1.24
CA LEU A 35 -7.08 -4.16 0.12
C LEU A 35 -5.96 -4.23 1.15
N ASN A 36 -5.83 -3.20 2.00
CA ASN A 36 -4.99 -3.29 3.20
C ASN A 36 -5.55 -4.25 4.25
N VAL A 37 -4.78 -4.56 5.29
CA VAL A 37 -5.17 -5.51 6.35
C VAL A 37 -6.54 -5.13 6.96
N LEU A 38 -6.77 -3.84 7.20
CA LEU A 38 -8.04 -3.34 7.70
C LEU A 38 -9.18 -3.59 6.70
N GLY A 39 -9.01 -3.21 5.44
CA GLY A 39 -10.01 -3.40 4.38
C GLY A 39 -10.32 -4.88 4.12
N LEU A 40 -9.30 -5.74 4.11
CA LEU A 40 -9.45 -7.19 3.99
C LEU A 40 -10.20 -7.77 5.20
N GLY A 41 -9.84 -7.34 6.41
CA GLY A 41 -10.52 -7.72 7.65
C GLY A 41 -12.01 -7.34 7.65
N LEU A 42 -12.32 -6.11 7.23
CA LEU A 42 -13.71 -5.64 7.10
C LEU A 42 -14.48 -6.38 6.02
N ALA A 43 -13.88 -6.61 4.84
CA ALA A 43 -14.53 -7.34 3.75
C ALA A 43 -14.82 -8.80 4.13
N GLY A 44 -13.82 -9.51 4.66
CA GLY A 44 -13.98 -10.90 5.11
C GLY A 44 -14.96 -11.02 6.28
N GLY A 45 -14.82 -10.18 7.30
CA GLY A 45 -15.73 -10.13 8.44
C GLY A 45 -17.17 -9.84 8.02
N PHE A 46 -17.37 -8.90 7.09
CA PHE A 46 -18.69 -8.61 6.54
C PHE A 46 -19.28 -9.79 5.75
N ALA A 47 -18.48 -10.46 4.91
CA ALA A 47 -18.91 -11.67 4.20
C ALA A 47 -19.39 -12.77 5.15
N ILE A 48 -18.66 -12.98 6.24
CA ILE A 48 -18.98 -13.96 7.29
C ILE A 48 -20.30 -13.60 8.01
N VAL A 49 -20.51 -12.33 8.34
CA VAL A 49 -21.77 -11.85 8.95
C VAL A 49 -22.95 -12.09 8.01
N LEU A 50 -22.82 -11.75 6.72
CA LEU A 50 -23.87 -12.00 5.73
C LEU A 50 -24.17 -13.50 5.57
N TYR A 51 -23.15 -14.35 5.64
CA TYR A 51 -23.32 -15.81 5.61
C TYR A 51 -24.11 -16.30 6.84
N GLY A 52 -23.72 -15.85 8.04
CA GLY A 52 -24.31 -16.30 9.31
C GLY A 52 -25.75 -15.84 9.53
N PHE A 53 -26.03 -14.57 9.24
CA PHE A 53 -27.28 -13.90 9.59
C PHE A 53 -28.17 -13.56 8.39
N GLY A 54 -27.73 -13.91 7.18
CA GLY A 54 -28.50 -13.73 5.96
C GLY A 54 -28.61 -12.27 5.50
N ARG A 55 -29.63 -12.00 4.70
CA ARG A 55 -29.81 -10.70 4.01
C ARG A 55 -30.76 -9.79 4.79
N PRO A 56 -30.55 -8.46 4.71
CA PRO A 56 -31.47 -7.49 5.30
C PRO A 56 -32.88 -7.64 4.72
N ARG A 57 -33.90 -7.40 5.54
CA ARG A 57 -35.27 -7.17 5.04
C ARG A 57 -35.34 -5.83 4.33
N THR A 58 -36.00 -5.79 3.18
CA THR A 58 -36.14 -4.57 2.37
C THR A 58 -37.29 -3.69 2.88
N GLY A 59 -37.05 -2.37 2.93
CA GLY A 59 -38.04 -1.37 3.32
C GLY A 59 -37.66 0.03 2.82
N ARG A 60 -38.43 1.07 3.16
CA ARG A 60 -38.17 2.46 2.73
C ARG A 60 -36.79 2.97 3.17
N LEU A 61 -36.34 2.59 4.36
CA LEU A 61 -35.01 2.94 4.87
C LEU A 61 -33.87 2.31 4.04
N THR A 62 -34.12 1.17 3.37
CA THR A 62 -33.13 0.53 2.51
C THR A 62 -32.80 1.39 1.30
N LEU A 63 -33.80 2.08 0.71
CA LEU A 63 -33.57 2.96 -0.43
C LEU A 63 -32.70 4.17 -0.04
N LEU A 64 -33.00 4.79 1.11
CA LEU A 64 -32.19 5.89 1.63
C LEU A 64 -30.74 5.45 1.92
N ALA A 65 -30.55 4.26 2.50
CA ALA A 65 -29.23 3.70 2.73
C ALA A 65 -28.46 3.43 1.41
N ILE A 66 -29.15 2.94 0.37
CA ILE A 66 -28.56 2.75 -0.96
C ILE A 66 -28.08 4.08 -1.55
N VAL A 67 -28.92 5.11 -1.53
CA VAL A 67 -28.55 6.46 -2.05
C VAL A 67 -27.40 7.05 -1.25
N GLY A 68 -27.42 6.89 0.09
CA GLY A 68 -26.33 7.32 0.96
C GLY A 68 -25.01 6.62 0.62
N LEU A 69 -25.01 5.30 0.45
CA LEU A 69 -23.81 4.53 0.08
C LEU A 69 -23.29 4.88 -1.32
N LEU A 70 -24.16 5.09 -2.30
CA LEU A 70 -23.77 5.57 -3.63
C LEU A 70 -23.09 6.95 -3.55
N THR A 71 -23.60 7.83 -2.70
CA THR A 71 -23.00 9.15 -2.46
C THR A 71 -21.62 9.01 -1.81
N LEU A 72 -21.49 8.19 -0.77
CA LEU A 72 -20.19 7.93 -0.12
C LEU A 72 -19.19 7.31 -1.09
N LEU A 73 -19.62 6.37 -1.93
CA LEU A 73 -18.79 5.74 -2.97
C LEU A 73 -18.32 6.77 -4.01
N GLY A 74 -19.22 7.62 -4.50
CA GLY A 74 -18.88 8.70 -5.44
C GLY A 74 -17.89 9.69 -4.84
N LEU A 75 -18.09 10.10 -3.59
CA LEU A 75 -17.15 10.96 -2.86
C LEU A 75 -15.78 10.30 -2.69
N LYS A 76 -15.75 9.02 -2.31
CA LYS A 76 -14.51 8.24 -2.17
C LYS A 76 -13.69 8.22 -3.46
N VAL A 77 -14.33 7.88 -4.58
CA VAL A 77 -13.68 7.82 -5.90
C VAL A 77 -13.25 9.21 -6.36
N GLY A 78 -14.05 10.24 -6.09
CA GLY A 78 -13.68 11.63 -6.37
C GLY A 78 -12.43 12.08 -5.60
N LEU A 79 -12.34 11.74 -4.31
CA LEU A 79 -11.16 12.02 -3.49
C LEU A 79 -9.92 11.28 -3.99
N TRP A 80 -10.06 10.00 -4.35
CA TRP A 80 -8.98 9.23 -4.98
C TRP A 80 -8.48 9.87 -6.28
N TRP A 81 -9.39 10.26 -7.17
CA TRP A 81 -9.05 10.88 -8.46
C TRP A 81 -8.30 12.20 -8.28
N SER A 82 -8.59 12.95 -7.22
CA SER A 82 -7.97 14.24 -6.94
C SER A 82 -6.59 14.15 -6.27
N ALA A 83 -6.25 12.97 -5.75
CA ALA A 83 -5.05 12.77 -4.95
C ALA A 83 -3.79 12.70 -5.83
N PRO A 84 -2.64 13.23 -5.35
CA PRO A 84 -1.37 13.00 -6.01
C PRO A 84 -0.95 11.53 -5.87
N THR A 85 -0.06 11.09 -6.74
CA THR A 85 0.50 9.75 -6.67
C THR A 85 1.64 9.75 -5.66
N TYR A 86 1.31 9.39 -4.44
CA TYR A 86 2.27 9.27 -3.34
C TYR A 86 3.25 8.12 -3.54
N GLY A 87 4.48 8.32 -3.06
CA GLY A 87 5.57 7.36 -3.14
C GLY A 87 6.68 7.76 -4.10
N VAL A 88 7.47 6.78 -4.49
CA VAL A 88 8.59 6.87 -5.44
C VAL A 88 8.46 5.79 -6.50
N ALA A 89 8.82 6.13 -7.73
CA ALA A 89 8.95 5.17 -8.82
C ALA A 89 10.20 4.32 -8.59
N ALA A 90 10.04 3.02 -8.42
CA ALA A 90 11.11 2.06 -8.18
C ALA A 90 11.38 1.24 -9.45
N SER A 91 12.62 1.30 -9.92
CA SER A 91 13.14 0.56 -11.07
C SER A 91 14.10 -0.52 -10.58
N TYR A 92 13.71 -1.78 -10.72
CA TYR A 92 14.50 -2.93 -10.31
C TYR A 92 15.35 -3.45 -11.46
N TYR A 93 16.58 -3.87 -11.18
CA TYR A 93 17.51 -4.43 -12.16
C TYR A 93 18.06 -5.75 -11.62
N SER A 94 17.97 -6.85 -12.37
CA SER A 94 18.49 -8.17 -11.99
C SER A 94 20.03 -8.28 -11.98
N ARG A 95 20.74 -7.17 -11.82
CA ARG A 95 22.20 -7.06 -11.93
C ARG A 95 22.73 -6.00 -10.99
N THR A 96 24.02 -6.06 -10.67
CA THR A 96 24.72 -5.15 -9.74
C THR A 96 25.04 -3.77 -10.32
N ARG A 97 24.20 -3.26 -11.22
CA ARG A 97 24.39 -1.93 -11.82
C ARG A 97 23.06 -1.30 -12.18
N ILE A 98 22.97 0.00 -11.93
CA ILE A 98 21.86 0.81 -12.41
C ILE A 98 22.04 1.11 -13.90
N GLY A 99 20.94 1.05 -14.66
CA GLY A 99 20.90 1.40 -16.07
C GLY A 99 20.47 0.24 -16.97
N GLY A 100 20.16 0.56 -18.23
CA GLY A 100 19.49 -0.31 -19.20
C GLY A 100 18.03 -0.59 -18.83
N ALA A 101 17.44 -1.65 -19.39
CA ALA A 101 16.05 -2.01 -19.11
C ALA A 101 15.88 -2.49 -17.66
N ALA A 102 14.95 -1.88 -16.93
CA ALA A 102 14.48 -2.37 -15.65
C ALA A 102 13.55 -3.58 -15.84
N GLU A 103 13.36 -4.34 -14.76
CA GLU A 103 12.38 -5.41 -14.70
C GLU A 103 10.98 -4.87 -14.91
N ARG A 104 10.18 -5.59 -15.71
CA ARG A 104 8.82 -5.18 -16.04
C ARG A 104 7.83 -5.68 -15.00
N SER A 105 6.89 -4.82 -14.66
CA SER A 105 5.73 -5.20 -13.85
C SER A 105 4.47 -5.30 -14.70
N ILE A 106 3.59 -6.23 -14.32
CA ILE A 106 2.25 -6.33 -14.91
C ILE A 106 1.31 -5.22 -14.41
N GLU A 107 1.62 -4.57 -13.29
CA GLU A 107 0.82 -3.48 -12.73
C GLU A 107 1.08 -2.16 -13.48
N TYR A 108 2.30 -1.97 -13.98
CA TYR A 108 2.77 -0.73 -14.62
C TYR A 108 3.32 -0.99 -16.04
N ARG A 109 2.56 -1.71 -16.87
CA ARG A 109 3.01 -2.20 -18.21
C ARG A 109 3.55 -1.10 -19.16
N GLY A 110 3.13 0.16 -18.97
CA GLY A 110 3.53 1.29 -19.79
C GLY A 110 4.51 2.27 -19.12
N ALA A 111 5.03 1.93 -17.93
CA ALA A 111 5.94 2.80 -17.20
C ALA A 111 7.40 2.38 -17.44
N ASP A 112 8.32 3.35 -17.35
CA ASP A 112 9.77 3.13 -17.38
C ASP A 112 10.33 2.63 -16.02
N TYR A 113 9.44 2.40 -15.05
CA TYR A 113 9.75 1.88 -13.72
C TYR A 113 8.99 0.58 -13.45
N THR A 114 9.50 -0.21 -12.52
CA THR A 114 8.90 -1.50 -12.14
C THR A 114 7.65 -1.29 -11.29
N ARG A 115 7.69 -0.43 -10.26
CA ARG A 115 6.51 -0.17 -9.40
C ARG A 115 6.56 1.18 -8.72
N ILE A 116 5.50 1.49 -7.97
CA ILE A 116 5.51 2.59 -7.01
C ILE A 116 5.64 2.03 -5.59
N GLU A 117 6.53 2.61 -4.79
CA GLU A 117 6.73 2.27 -3.38
C GLU A 117 6.45 3.48 -2.49
N SER A 118 5.98 3.24 -1.26
CA SER A 118 5.71 4.33 -0.32
C SER A 118 6.96 5.11 0.07
N GLY A 119 8.15 4.50 -0.03
CA GLY A 119 9.44 5.13 0.18
C GLY A 119 10.58 4.16 -0.19
N PRO A 120 11.81 4.67 -0.36
CA PRO A 120 12.97 3.85 -0.69
C PRO A 120 13.22 2.78 0.38
N GLY A 121 13.42 1.53 -0.05
CA GLY A 121 13.71 0.45 0.87
C GLY A 121 12.52 -0.03 1.70
N ALA A 122 11.29 0.26 1.28
CA ALA A 122 10.08 -0.25 1.94
C ALA A 122 10.18 -1.77 2.11
N GLN A 123 10.22 -2.23 3.36
CA GLN A 123 10.52 -3.63 3.66
C GLN A 123 9.28 -4.54 3.62
N PRO A 124 9.44 -5.80 3.17
CA PRO A 124 10.64 -6.30 2.50
C PRO A 124 10.77 -5.73 1.08
N LEU A 125 12.00 -5.61 0.60
CA LEU A 125 12.27 -5.25 -0.80
C LEU A 125 11.50 -6.18 -1.74
N ALA A 126 10.88 -5.60 -2.77
CA ALA A 126 9.99 -6.31 -3.66
C ALA A 126 10.72 -7.15 -4.73
N LEU A 127 11.64 -8.04 -4.33
CA LEU A 127 12.46 -8.84 -5.25
C LEU A 127 11.68 -9.93 -5.99
N HIS A 128 10.38 -10.09 -5.71
CA HIS A 128 9.52 -11.06 -6.38
C HIS A 128 9.26 -10.74 -7.86
N PHE A 129 9.63 -9.56 -8.36
CA PHE A 129 9.61 -9.27 -9.81
C PHE A 129 10.70 -10.00 -10.59
N PHE A 130 11.72 -10.54 -9.90
CA PHE A 130 12.71 -11.40 -10.52
C PHE A 130 12.09 -12.76 -10.84
N ASN A 131 11.36 -12.81 -11.95
CA ASN A 131 10.69 -13.99 -12.48
C ASN A 131 11.43 -14.51 -13.71
N ASP A 132 12.68 -14.90 -13.51
CA ASP A 132 13.44 -15.59 -14.53
C ASP A 132 13.85 -16.96 -13.97
N VAL A 133 13.28 -18.01 -14.55
CA VAL A 133 13.49 -19.41 -14.14
C VAL A 133 14.92 -19.88 -14.39
N GLU A 134 15.66 -19.25 -15.30
CA GLU A 134 17.06 -19.56 -15.55
C GLU A 134 17.97 -18.86 -14.53
N ARG A 135 17.57 -17.68 -14.02
CA ARG A 135 18.40 -16.87 -13.12
C ARG A 135 18.08 -16.99 -11.63
N PHE A 136 16.86 -17.38 -11.25
CA PHE A 136 16.37 -17.26 -9.86
C PHE A 136 15.76 -18.54 -9.29
N ASN A 137 15.83 -19.67 -10.00
CA ASN A 137 15.17 -20.92 -9.63
C ASN A 137 16.16 -21.92 -9.00
N PHE A 138 16.72 -21.54 -7.85
CA PHE A 138 17.68 -22.37 -7.10
C PHE A 138 16.96 -23.14 -5.97
N TYR A 139 17.07 -24.48 -5.97
CA TYR A 139 16.43 -25.38 -5.01
C TYR A 139 17.34 -26.50 -4.48
N GLU A 140 18.53 -26.67 -5.05
CA GLU A 140 19.45 -27.75 -4.67
C GLU A 140 20.53 -27.25 -3.71
N ASP A 141 21.03 -28.16 -2.88
CA ASP A 141 22.16 -27.88 -2.00
C ASP A 141 23.40 -27.47 -2.82
N GLY A 142 24.04 -26.36 -2.42
CA GLY A 142 25.20 -25.79 -3.11
C GLY A 142 24.86 -24.75 -4.18
N GLN A 143 23.58 -24.53 -4.48
CA GLN A 143 23.14 -23.41 -5.33
C GLN A 143 23.10 -22.09 -4.54
N PRO A 144 23.18 -20.92 -5.20
CA PRO A 144 23.17 -19.62 -4.52
C PRO A 144 21.90 -19.37 -3.70
N ASP A 145 22.04 -18.73 -2.54
CA ASP A 145 20.88 -18.27 -1.77
C ASP A 145 20.11 -17.22 -2.57
N ARG A 146 18.87 -17.56 -2.96
CA ARG A 146 17.98 -16.68 -3.71
C ARG A 146 17.78 -15.31 -3.03
N ARG A 147 17.81 -15.25 -1.70
CA ARG A 147 17.64 -14.00 -0.93
C ARG A 147 18.86 -13.10 -0.96
N GLY A 148 20.00 -13.62 -1.38
CA GLY A 148 21.29 -12.93 -1.46
C GLY A 148 21.77 -12.68 -2.88
N LEU A 149 20.91 -12.84 -3.88
CA LEU A 149 21.30 -12.68 -5.29
C LEU A 149 21.58 -11.22 -5.64
N PRO A 150 22.53 -10.95 -6.56
CA PRO A 150 22.83 -9.61 -7.05
C PRO A 150 21.63 -8.88 -7.64
N PHE A 151 21.46 -7.60 -7.29
CA PHE A 151 20.52 -6.72 -7.96
C PHE A 151 20.87 -5.25 -7.72
N ALA A 152 20.14 -4.37 -8.39
CA ALA A 152 20.16 -2.95 -8.11
C ALA A 152 18.74 -2.38 -8.18
N VAL A 153 18.50 -1.28 -7.48
CA VAL A 153 17.22 -0.57 -7.48
C VAL A 153 17.49 0.92 -7.52
N ARG A 154 16.74 1.63 -8.36
CA ARG A 154 16.66 3.08 -8.35
C ARG A 154 15.26 3.50 -7.93
N TRP A 155 15.17 4.36 -6.92
CA TRP A 155 13.94 5.05 -6.55
C TRP A 155 14.04 6.50 -6.98
N GLU A 156 13.05 6.98 -7.73
CA GLU A 156 12.97 8.36 -8.22
C GLU A 156 11.63 8.99 -7.87
N GLY A 157 11.66 10.29 -7.58
CA GLY A 157 10.45 11.06 -7.33
C GLY A 157 10.76 12.47 -6.83
N PHE A 158 9.84 13.01 -6.03
CA PHE A 158 9.94 14.35 -5.48
C PHE A 158 9.72 14.33 -3.98
N LEU A 159 10.71 14.86 -3.25
CA LEU A 159 10.63 15.15 -1.83
C LEU A 159 9.85 16.45 -1.61
N GLN A 160 8.83 16.39 -0.77
CA GLN A 160 8.00 17.52 -0.36
C GLN A 160 8.47 18.03 1.01
N VAL A 161 9.37 19.02 0.98
CA VAL A 161 9.93 19.65 2.18
C VAL A 161 8.85 20.56 2.81
N PRO A 162 8.42 20.33 4.06
CA PRO A 162 7.28 21.04 4.64
C PRO A 162 7.51 22.56 4.80
N ALA A 163 8.69 22.92 5.27
CA ALA A 163 9.08 24.30 5.56
C ALA A 163 10.58 24.50 5.34
N ASP A 164 11.01 25.76 5.31
CA ASP A 164 12.43 26.09 5.29
C ASP A 164 13.05 25.65 6.64
N GLY A 165 14.17 24.94 6.61
CA GLY A 165 14.77 24.44 7.84
C GLY A 165 15.96 23.51 7.64
N ALA A 166 16.55 23.09 8.76
CA ALA A 166 17.59 22.08 8.81
C ALA A 166 16.97 20.70 9.08
N TYR A 167 17.26 19.73 8.23
CA TYR A 167 16.75 18.35 8.31
C TYR A 167 17.91 17.38 8.42
N LEU A 168 17.87 16.49 9.41
CA LEU A 168 18.81 15.38 9.51
C LEU A 168 18.34 14.26 8.57
N PHE A 169 19.20 13.80 7.69
CA PHE A 169 18.98 12.57 6.91
C PHE A 169 19.88 11.46 7.42
N GLU A 170 19.36 10.23 7.40
CA GLU A 170 20.09 9.01 7.76
C GLU A 170 19.83 7.92 6.72
N LEU A 171 20.89 7.40 6.13
CA LEU A 171 20.84 6.32 5.15
C LEU A 171 21.59 5.12 5.71
N THR A 172 20.91 3.98 5.87
CA THR A 172 21.51 2.71 6.29
C THR A 172 21.31 1.65 5.20
N SER A 173 22.32 0.86 4.88
CA SER A 173 22.20 -0.24 3.90
C SER A 173 23.15 -1.41 4.16
N SER A 174 22.73 -2.62 3.76
CA SER A 174 23.62 -3.79 3.66
C SER A 174 24.37 -3.88 2.32
N GLY A 175 24.05 -3.01 1.35
CA GLY A 175 24.73 -2.87 0.06
C GLY A 175 25.35 -1.49 -0.11
N SER A 176 25.81 -1.19 -1.32
CA SER A 176 26.20 0.18 -1.68
C SER A 176 24.93 0.98 -1.93
N ALA A 177 24.77 2.13 -1.29
CA ALA A 177 23.61 2.99 -1.47
C ALA A 177 24.00 4.46 -1.56
N ALA A 178 23.21 5.24 -2.28
CA ALA A 178 23.40 6.69 -2.39
C ALA A 178 22.06 7.41 -2.40
N LEU A 179 21.97 8.51 -1.66
CA LEU A 179 20.88 9.49 -1.73
C LEU A 179 21.37 10.70 -2.52
N SER A 180 20.60 11.13 -3.51
CA SER A 180 20.82 12.39 -4.22
C SER A 180 19.58 13.28 -4.13
N LEU A 181 19.80 14.58 -3.93
CA LEU A 181 18.78 15.62 -3.98
C LEU A 181 19.13 16.61 -5.08
N ASP A 182 18.17 16.95 -5.94
CA ASP A 182 18.39 17.89 -7.05
C ASP A 182 19.58 17.49 -7.96
N GLY A 183 19.80 16.18 -8.11
CA GLY A 183 20.90 15.59 -8.88
C GLY A 183 22.27 15.60 -8.20
N GLN A 184 22.38 16.11 -6.96
CA GLN A 184 23.63 16.15 -6.20
C GLN A 184 23.65 15.04 -5.13
N PRO A 185 24.74 14.25 -5.02
CA PRO A 185 24.86 13.24 -3.98
C PRO A 185 24.96 13.89 -2.60
N VAL A 186 24.20 13.36 -1.65
CA VAL A 186 24.06 13.89 -0.29
C VAL A 186 24.58 12.90 0.74
N LEU A 187 24.18 11.63 0.64
CA LEU A 187 24.62 10.54 1.50
C LEU A 187 25.14 9.39 0.64
N THR A 188 26.17 8.71 1.11
CA THR A 188 26.70 7.52 0.45
C THR A 188 27.13 6.47 1.47
N VAL A 189 26.60 5.26 1.32
CA VAL A 189 27.00 4.07 2.06
C VAL A 189 27.74 3.15 1.09
N ALA A 190 28.98 2.77 1.43
CA ALA A 190 29.74 1.80 0.66
C ALA A 190 29.39 0.37 1.11
N GLY A 191 29.11 -0.54 0.16
CA GLY A 191 28.84 -1.94 0.46
C GLY A 191 30.07 -2.66 1.03
N GLY A 192 29.91 -3.37 2.16
CA GLY A 192 30.98 -4.16 2.79
C GLY A 192 30.86 -4.22 4.33
N ARG A 193 31.91 -4.67 5.03
CA ARG A 193 32.00 -4.68 6.51
C ARG A 193 32.22 -3.27 7.13
N GLY A 194 32.12 -2.22 6.33
CA GLY A 194 32.32 -0.83 6.72
C GLY A 194 31.05 -0.17 7.28
N GLN A 195 31.12 1.15 7.46
CA GLN A 195 30.11 2.02 8.06
C GLN A 195 28.75 1.80 7.38
N PRO A 196 27.81 1.07 8.02
CA PRO A 196 26.55 0.66 7.38
C PRO A 196 25.57 1.83 7.25
N ALA A 197 25.92 3.01 7.76
CA ALA A 197 25.06 4.18 7.85
C ALA A 197 25.83 5.48 7.58
N ASP A 198 25.21 6.40 6.86
CA ASP A 198 25.69 7.77 6.63
C ASP A 198 24.62 8.77 7.07
N ARG A 199 25.03 9.95 7.54
CA ARG A 199 24.13 10.99 8.06
C ARG A 199 24.59 12.39 7.69
N ALA A 200 23.65 13.26 7.38
CA ALA A 200 23.94 14.67 7.07
C ALA A 200 22.81 15.59 7.52
N MET A 201 23.19 16.77 8.02
CA MET A 201 22.27 17.86 8.28
C MET A 201 22.20 18.75 7.04
N LEU A 202 21.02 18.91 6.45
CA LEU A 202 20.82 19.71 5.24
C LEU A 202 19.88 20.87 5.50
N THR A 203 20.29 22.07 5.10
CA THR A 203 19.38 23.22 5.08
C THR A 203 18.61 23.21 3.77
N LEU A 204 17.30 22.94 3.85
CA LEU A 204 16.41 22.86 2.71
C LEU A 204 15.39 23.99 2.76
N GLY A 205 15.19 24.66 1.63
CA GLY A 205 13.97 25.45 1.41
C GLY A 205 12.78 24.51 1.19
N GLY A 206 11.63 24.88 1.74
CA GLY A 206 10.39 24.12 1.61
C GLY A 206 9.94 23.96 0.15
N GLY A 207 8.99 23.07 -0.07
CA GLY A 207 8.48 22.72 -1.39
C GLY A 207 9.19 21.51 -1.98
N ARG A 208 9.04 21.32 -3.30
CA ARG A 208 9.49 20.12 -3.98
C ARG A 208 10.99 20.15 -4.28
N ARG A 209 11.64 19.00 -4.10
CA ARG A 209 13.01 18.72 -4.56
C ARG A 209 13.04 17.37 -5.26
N SER A 210 13.81 17.23 -6.33
CA SER A 210 13.95 15.91 -6.92
C SER A 210 14.75 15.03 -5.97
N VAL A 211 14.34 13.78 -5.82
CA VAL A 211 15.02 12.81 -4.97
C VAL A 211 15.28 11.54 -5.78
N GLN A 212 16.51 11.05 -5.65
CA GLN A 212 16.92 9.77 -6.20
C GLN A 212 17.64 8.99 -5.13
N VAL A 213 17.30 7.71 -5.00
CA VAL A 213 18.02 6.77 -4.15
C VAL A 213 18.42 5.58 -4.99
N ASP A 214 19.70 5.22 -4.95
CA ASP A 214 20.22 4.04 -5.62
C ASP A 214 20.66 3.02 -4.56
N LEU A 215 20.33 1.76 -4.77
CA LEU A 215 20.85 0.62 -4.03
C LEU A 215 21.49 -0.35 -5.02
N VAL A 216 22.71 -0.78 -4.74
CA VAL A 216 23.39 -1.86 -5.44
C VAL A 216 23.76 -2.95 -4.43
N HIS A 217 23.15 -4.11 -4.59
CA HIS A 217 23.41 -5.28 -3.77
C HIS A 217 24.23 -6.29 -4.58
N ALA A 218 25.47 -6.56 -4.15
CA ALA A 218 26.42 -7.35 -4.93
C ALA A 218 26.18 -8.87 -4.80
N GLN A 219 26.17 -9.40 -3.59
CA GLN A 219 25.76 -10.77 -3.23
C GLN A 219 25.92 -10.90 -1.71
N GLY A 220 25.14 -11.78 -1.06
CA GLY A 220 25.42 -12.20 0.31
C GLY A 220 24.21 -12.14 1.24
N ALA A 221 24.35 -11.44 2.36
CA ALA A 221 23.28 -11.36 3.37
C ALA A 221 22.02 -10.70 2.80
N SER A 222 20.87 -10.92 3.45
CA SER A 222 19.60 -10.33 3.06
C SER A 222 19.73 -8.81 2.83
N PRO A 223 19.25 -8.31 1.69
CA PRO A 223 19.39 -6.90 1.35
C PRO A 223 18.49 -6.03 2.25
N SER A 224 19.04 -4.92 2.71
CA SER A 224 18.30 -3.92 3.48
C SER A 224 18.71 -2.50 3.07
N LEU A 225 17.73 -1.62 3.16
CA LEU A 225 17.88 -0.19 2.97
C LEU A 225 16.88 0.49 3.89
N THR A 226 17.35 1.45 4.67
CA THR A 226 16.51 2.35 5.46
C THR A 226 16.96 3.76 5.13
N LEU A 227 16.03 4.59 4.67
CA LEU A 227 16.23 6.02 4.54
C LEU A 227 15.29 6.71 5.52
N GLY A 228 15.88 7.42 6.48
CA GLY A 228 15.17 8.21 7.47
C GLY A 228 15.51 9.68 7.34
N TRP A 229 14.62 10.51 7.88
CA TRP A 229 14.87 11.93 8.07
C TRP A 229 14.16 12.45 9.32
N ASP A 230 14.65 13.56 9.87
CA ASP A 230 14.06 14.22 11.02
C ASP A 230 13.35 15.51 10.59
N VAL A 231 12.05 15.57 10.86
CA VAL A 231 11.19 16.74 10.60
C VAL A 231 10.87 17.54 11.87
N GLY A 232 11.55 17.25 12.98
CA GLY A 232 11.43 17.93 14.27
C GLY A 232 10.99 17.03 15.43
N ASP A 233 10.51 15.82 15.15
CA ASP A 233 9.98 14.86 16.13
C ASP A 233 10.81 13.56 16.21
N GLY A 234 12.04 13.61 15.71
CA GLY A 234 12.95 12.47 15.60
C GLY A 234 12.96 11.83 14.22
N VAL A 235 13.91 10.93 14.01
CA VAL A 235 14.13 10.27 12.71
C VAL A 235 12.98 9.32 12.40
N VAL A 236 12.25 9.60 11.33
CA VAL A 236 11.19 8.76 10.77
C VAL A 236 11.56 8.28 9.37
N PRO A 237 11.01 7.15 8.89
CA PRO A 237 11.22 6.72 7.51
C PRO A 237 10.82 7.81 6.50
N LEU A 238 11.68 8.07 5.52
CA LEU A 238 11.35 8.97 4.42
C LEU A 238 10.38 8.25 3.47
N ALA A 239 9.10 8.54 3.65
CA ALA A 239 8.01 7.89 2.93
C ALA A 239 6.89 8.88 2.62
N ALA A 240 5.86 8.42 1.89
CA ALA A 240 4.57 9.09 1.81
C ALA A 240 4.08 9.51 3.22
N PRO A 241 3.57 10.74 3.40
CA PRO A 241 3.15 11.68 2.36
C PRO A 241 4.24 12.65 1.85
N PHE A 242 5.50 12.47 2.24
CA PHE A 242 6.57 13.40 1.86
C PHE A 242 7.20 13.10 0.50
N LEU A 243 6.79 12.00 -0.13
CA LEU A 243 7.28 11.58 -1.45
C LEU A 243 6.12 11.50 -2.44
N THR A 244 6.32 12.05 -3.63
CA THR A 244 5.40 11.92 -4.76
C THR A 244 6.14 11.49 -6.02
N VAL A 245 5.48 10.73 -6.89
CA VAL A 245 6.07 10.30 -8.18
C VAL A 245 6.15 11.48 -9.15
N GLN A 246 5.11 12.32 -9.17
CA GLN A 246 5.05 13.53 -9.99
C GLN A 246 5.48 14.78 -9.21
N PRO A 247 5.92 15.86 -9.90
CA PRO A 247 6.25 17.12 -9.25
C PRO A 247 4.97 17.86 -8.85
N VAL A 248 4.57 17.73 -7.58
CA VAL A 248 3.41 18.43 -7.01
C VAL A 248 3.85 19.78 -6.41
N ASP A 249 3.03 20.83 -6.55
CA ASP A 249 3.29 22.13 -5.92
C ASP A 249 2.71 22.22 -4.49
N ARG A 250 3.11 23.26 -3.74
CA ARG A 250 2.67 23.46 -2.35
C ARG A 250 1.17 23.70 -2.24
N THR A 251 0.53 24.32 -3.25
CA THR A 251 -0.90 24.63 -3.19
C THR A 251 -1.77 23.38 -3.32
N TRP A 252 -1.39 22.47 -4.23
CA TRP A 252 -2.04 21.19 -4.36
C TRP A 252 -1.82 20.35 -3.11
N LEU A 253 -0.60 20.26 -2.55
CA LEU A 253 -0.36 19.53 -1.31
C LEU A 253 -1.15 20.08 -0.12
N GLY A 254 -1.29 21.40 0.00
CA GLY A 254 -2.12 22.02 1.04
C GLY A 254 -3.59 21.63 0.91
N ARG A 255 -4.13 21.63 -0.32
CA ARG A 255 -5.49 21.13 -0.59
C ARG A 255 -5.61 19.64 -0.28
N ASP A 256 -4.63 18.85 -0.71
CA ASP A 256 -4.63 17.40 -0.53
C ASP A 256 -4.56 17.00 0.94
N ALA A 257 -3.80 17.72 1.75
CA ALA A 257 -3.76 17.51 3.19
C ALA A 257 -5.18 17.60 3.81
N VAL A 258 -6.00 18.57 3.39
CA VAL A 258 -7.39 18.68 3.84
C VAL A 258 -8.25 17.53 3.30
N LEU A 259 -8.15 17.25 2.00
CA LEU A 259 -8.91 16.16 1.36
C LEU A 259 -8.58 14.78 1.96
N SER A 260 -7.34 14.56 2.38
CA SER A 260 -6.91 13.34 3.06
C SER A 260 -7.61 13.16 4.42
N GLN A 261 -7.82 14.25 5.17
CA GLN A 261 -8.57 14.21 6.44
C GLN A 261 -10.05 13.94 6.19
N VAL A 262 -10.64 14.56 5.17
CA VAL A 262 -12.01 14.29 4.73
C VAL A 262 -12.16 12.81 4.34
N ALA A 263 -11.20 12.24 3.61
CA ALA A 263 -11.22 10.84 3.22
C ALA A 263 -11.16 9.90 4.42
N ARG A 264 -10.33 10.20 5.43
CA ARG A 264 -10.29 9.45 6.71
C ARG A 264 -11.63 9.54 7.46
N GLY A 265 -12.21 10.73 7.52
CA GLY A 265 -13.53 10.93 8.15
C GLY A 265 -14.64 10.14 7.44
N LEU A 266 -14.63 10.15 6.11
CA LEU A 266 -15.54 9.37 5.26
C LEU A 266 -15.41 7.86 5.54
N ASP A 267 -14.17 7.35 5.62
CA ASP A 267 -13.91 5.96 5.95
C ASP A 267 -14.36 5.57 7.35
N LEU A 268 -14.12 6.42 8.36
CA LEU A 268 -14.60 6.17 9.73
C LEU A 268 -16.12 6.13 9.79
N ALA A 269 -16.80 7.05 9.11
CA ALA A 269 -18.26 7.05 9.01
C ALA A 269 -18.79 5.79 8.33
N PHE A 270 -18.14 5.34 7.25
CA PHE A 270 -18.46 4.09 6.57
C PHE A 270 -18.23 2.87 7.49
N ILE A 271 -17.11 2.80 8.20
CA ILE A 271 -16.81 1.70 9.13
C ILE A 271 -17.88 1.64 10.22
N ALA A 272 -18.25 2.78 10.82
CA ALA A 272 -19.31 2.83 11.82
C ALA A 272 -20.66 2.34 11.27
N LEU A 273 -21.02 2.75 10.03
CA LEU A 273 -22.21 2.27 9.34
C LEU A 273 -22.17 0.76 9.10
N LEU A 274 -21.04 0.24 8.62
CA LEU A 274 -20.84 -1.19 8.36
C LEU A 274 -20.96 -2.01 9.65
N VAL A 275 -20.30 -1.60 10.72
CA VAL A 275 -20.36 -2.26 12.04
C VAL A 275 -21.80 -2.23 12.59
N GLY A 276 -22.46 -1.07 12.54
CA GLY A 276 -23.86 -0.93 12.97
C GLY A 276 -24.80 -1.81 12.15
N PHE A 277 -24.57 -1.93 10.85
CA PHE A 277 -25.32 -2.80 9.95
C PHE A 277 -25.11 -4.29 10.30
N CYS A 278 -23.88 -4.72 10.52
CA CYS A 278 -23.55 -6.08 10.96
C CYS A 278 -24.22 -6.43 12.29
N PHE A 279 -24.16 -5.52 13.26
CA PHE A 279 -24.80 -5.69 14.56
C PHE A 279 -26.32 -5.82 14.43
N TRP A 280 -26.95 -4.95 13.62
CA TRP A 280 -28.38 -5.02 13.36
C TRP A 280 -28.79 -6.35 12.71
N LEU A 281 -28.02 -6.89 11.76
CA LEU A 281 -28.27 -8.22 11.19
C LEU A 281 -28.22 -9.32 12.27
N ALA A 282 -27.21 -9.27 13.15
CA ALA A 282 -27.06 -10.26 14.21
C ALA A 282 -28.23 -10.24 15.21
N VAL A 283 -28.66 -9.05 15.66
CA VAL A 283 -29.76 -8.91 16.64
C VAL A 283 -31.15 -9.15 16.03
N SER A 284 -31.33 -8.85 14.74
CA SER A 284 -32.59 -9.09 14.04
C SER A 284 -32.79 -10.54 13.58
N TRP A 285 -31.78 -11.40 13.74
CA TRP A 285 -31.84 -12.80 13.38
C TRP A 285 -32.86 -13.58 14.23
N ARG A 286 -33.71 -14.35 13.55
CA ARG A 286 -34.74 -15.20 14.16
C ARG A 286 -34.69 -16.66 13.68
N GLY A 287 -33.66 -17.04 12.92
CA GLY A 287 -33.52 -18.39 12.36
C GLY A 287 -32.78 -19.36 13.29
N SER A 288 -32.46 -20.56 12.77
CA SER A 288 -31.65 -21.55 13.49
C SER A 288 -30.27 -21.00 13.88
N ARG A 289 -29.70 -21.54 14.96
CA ARG A 289 -28.35 -21.17 15.47
C ARG A 289 -27.21 -21.78 14.68
N GLU A 290 -27.47 -22.74 13.79
CA GLU A 290 -26.44 -23.43 13.00
C GLU A 290 -25.58 -22.48 12.17
N ARG A 291 -26.20 -21.59 11.38
CA ARG A 291 -25.47 -20.65 10.51
C ARG A 291 -24.63 -19.64 11.29
N PRO A 292 -25.13 -18.98 12.37
CA PRO A 292 -24.29 -18.15 13.23
C PRO A 292 -23.09 -18.88 13.84
N LEU A 293 -23.26 -20.13 14.28
CA LEU A 293 -22.16 -20.92 14.84
C LEU A 293 -21.10 -21.25 13.78
N LEU A 294 -21.52 -21.63 12.56
CA LEU A 294 -20.62 -21.82 11.44
C LEU A 294 -19.91 -20.52 11.04
N ALA A 295 -20.62 -19.39 11.04
CA ALA A 295 -20.03 -18.09 10.79
C ALA A 295 -18.98 -17.71 11.85
N LEU A 296 -19.24 -18.01 13.13
CA LEU A 296 -18.25 -17.81 14.19
C LEU A 296 -16.99 -18.64 13.94
N LEU A 297 -17.14 -19.93 13.59
CA LEU A 297 -16.01 -20.79 13.24
C LEU A 297 -15.21 -20.22 12.06
N LEU A 298 -15.90 -19.82 10.97
CA LEU A 298 -15.27 -19.17 9.82
C LEU A 298 -14.55 -17.88 10.23
N GLY A 299 -15.12 -17.09 11.15
CA GLY A 299 -14.50 -15.90 11.70
C GLY A 299 -13.19 -16.20 12.44
N VAL A 300 -13.17 -17.23 13.30
CA VAL A 300 -11.95 -17.65 13.99
C VAL A 300 -10.88 -18.09 13.01
N VAL A 301 -11.23 -18.93 12.02
CA VAL A 301 -10.31 -19.40 10.99
C VAL A 301 -9.78 -18.23 10.15
N PHE A 302 -10.65 -17.31 9.76
CA PHE A 302 -10.29 -16.13 8.97
C PHE A 302 -9.35 -15.19 9.74
N VAL A 303 -9.63 -14.89 11.01
CA VAL A 303 -8.75 -14.05 11.84
C VAL A 303 -7.40 -14.74 12.05
N HIS A 304 -7.40 -16.05 12.30
CA HIS A 304 -6.15 -16.81 12.41
C HIS A 304 -5.33 -16.71 11.12
N ALA A 305 -5.94 -16.95 9.95
CA ALA A 305 -5.30 -16.82 8.66
C ALA A 305 -4.78 -15.40 8.40
N LEU A 306 -5.56 -14.36 8.72
CA LEU A 306 -5.16 -12.97 8.55
C LEU A 306 -3.92 -12.64 9.39
N VAL A 307 -3.87 -13.11 10.65
CA VAL A 307 -2.73 -12.88 11.54
C VAL A 307 -1.48 -13.65 11.09
N THR A 308 -1.63 -14.88 10.62
CA THR A 308 -0.50 -15.73 10.22
C THR A 308 0.05 -15.41 8.83
N THR A 309 -0.72 -14.73 7.98
CA THR A 309 -0.33 -14.37 6.60
C THR A 309 -0.15 -12.87 6.37
N GLN A 310 -0.26 -12.04 7.41
CA GLN A 310 -0.12 -10.59 7.28
C GLN A 310 1.24 -10.16 6.72
N ASP A 311 2.29 -10.96 6.93
CA ASP A 311 3.62 -10.68 6.39
C ASP A 311 3.65 -10.84 4.85
N LEU A 312 2.82 -11.71 4.28
CA LEU A 312 2.67 -11.91 2.84
C LEU A 312 1.92 -10.76 2.16
N TYR A 313 1.29 -9.86 2.91
CA TYR A 313 0.61 -8.70 2.36
C TYR A 313 1.56 -7.86 1.48
N ARG A 314 1.13 -7.53 0.25
CA ARG A 314 1.90 -6.86 -0.82
C ARG A 314 3.08 -7.65 -1.40
N ARG A 315 3.22 -8.94 -1.09
CA ARG A 315 4.24 -9.84 -1.68
C ARG A 315 3.72 -10.71 -2.83
N THR A 316 2.41 -10.76 -3.04
CA THR A 316 1.80 -11.60 -4.09
C THR A 316 1.76 -10.86 -5.42
N VAL A 317 2.53 -11.34 -6.39
CA VAL A 317 2.42 -10.94 -7.80
C VAL A 317 1.95 -12.15 -8.59
N ILE A 318 0.93 -11.95 -9.43
CA ILE A 318 0.54 -12.95 -10.43
C ILE A 318 1.56 -12.84 -11.56
N LEU A 319 2.42 -13.85 -11.67
CA LEU A 319 3.42 -13.91 -12.72
C LEU A 319 2.76 -14.57 -13.95
N GLU A 320 2.72 -13.87 -15.09
CA GLU A 320 2.54 -14.57 -16.37
C GLU A 320 3.77 -15.46 -16.57
N GLY A 321 3.54 -16.73 -16.95
CA GLY A 321 4.63 -17.69 -17.22
C GLY A 321 5.61 -17.10 -18.24
N GLY A 322 6.91 -17.33 -18.01
CA GLY A 322 7.98 -16.83 -18.86
C GLY A 322 7.76 -17.18 -20.34
N GLN A 323 8.22 -16.30 -21.23
CA GLN A 323 8.41 -16.63 -22.65
C GLN A 323 9.59 -17.56 -22.83
#